data_AF-A0A644Z5X5-F1
#
_entry.id   AF-A0A644Z5X5-F1
#
_cell.length_a   1.000
_cell.length_b   1.000
_cell.length_c   1.000
_cell.angle_alpha   90.00
_cell.angle_beta   90.00
_cell.angle_gamma   90.00
#
_symmetry.space_group_name_H-M   'P 1'
#
loop_
_entity.id
_entity.type
_entity.pdbx_description
1 polymer ?
#
loop_
_entity_poly.entity_id
_entity_poly.type
_entity_poly.pdbx_seq_one_letter_code
_entity_poly.pdbx_strand_id
1 'polypeptide(L)'
;MVKKKNSGYISAISLLIMAFLLLLTGAVLPRVGAELNFTSINSDGVEAQYAAEAGVKYAAAQILNNSNNTDWSWARGNQELTFADGETFKITIYPIDSSGKAGSSPIDDGVALTSGSKYLIQSVGKVNNYLKTAKVIAYINTGSDSSPAIYAGNNLNVNGTLTINNGDALAGNLNMKQDIKITDGNLLYINSVTAADWMKNNHKDNLKPYTGTYTYTPDESTITSLPVFSAASNISGYTNNYSSGVALSTPEYNGGITTYILNANTKYYLKSGMPSPIYNGTLKFNKPSNGDVTMTVAGNYISSSSGNGTSFNLTGTGNFVLNIMGNMTANAFTINAMNASSVTINVLGDLTTDGSGFTVNGPSAGDFNLNVKGNLNIKNKLKINGITSGDVNIVVDGNLTYANDNFTISRPAAGNVNILVNGNMASSSSGIPISGTSTGDVNVFVGKTLSTGGAGIKTDSTTGNVNIFVNSDFSSSGTGLVLTGASAKIVVNGNISFGGTTSITADNSLIYVVGENHNATFENTLTLYGSLIVANGSANINNTTNIRIPDSTGGSGGSSSGTGTIEFSNWSS
;
A
#
# COMPACT_ATOMS: atom_id res chain seq x y z
N MET A 1 -100.48 -1.55 2.21
CA MET A 1 -100.09 -2.77 1.46
C MET A 1 -99.31 -2.33 0.22
N VAL A 2 -97.98 -2.29 0.28
CA VAL A 2 -97.10 -2.09 -0.90
C VAL A 2 -96.05 -3.19 -0.86
N LYS A 3 -96.35 -4.31 -1.53
CA LYS A 3 -95.34 -5.29 -1.93
C LYS A 3 -94.60 -4.72 -3.15
N LYS A 4 -93.31 -4.38 -3.00
CA LYS A 4 -92.37 -4.26 -4.13
C LYS A 4 -91.02 -4.84 -3.66
N LYS A 5 -90.73 -6.10 -3.99
CA LYS A 5 -89.91 -6.53 -5.15
C LYS A 5 -88.53 -5.85 -5.21
N ASN A 6 -87.70 -6.02 -4.18
CA ASN A 6 -86.27 -5.71 -4.24
C ASN A 6 -85.36 -6.96 -4.30
N SER A 7 -85.90 -8.18 -4.25
CA SER A 7 -85.08 -9.40 -4.22
C SER A 7 -84.38 -9.75 -5.54
N GLY A 8 -84.96 -9.36 -6.69
CA GLY A 8 -84.39 -9.71 -8.01
C GLY A 8 -83.11 -8.96 -8.36
N TYR A 9 -82.99 -7.70 -7.92
CA TYR A 9 -81.82 -6.86 -8.23
C TYR A 9 -80.59 -7.27 -7.42
N ILE A 10 -80.78 -7.70 -6.17
CA ILE A 10 -79.69 -8.20 -5.31
C ILE A 10 -79.10 -9.48 -5.91
N SER A 11 -79.94 -10.44 -6.32
CA SER A 11 -79.46 -11.67 -6.96
C SER A 11 -78.75 -11.40 -8.29
N ALA A 12 -79.24 -10.46 -9.09
CA ALA A 12 -78.59 -10.07 -10.35
C ALA A 12 -77.20 -9.44 -10.10
N ILE A 13 -77.09 -8.55 -9.10
CA ILE A 13 -75.79 -7.97 -8.70
C ILE A 13 -74.83 -9.05 -8.20
N SER A 14 -75.29 -9.97 -7.34
CA SER A 14 -74.43 -11.06 -6.84
C SER A 14 -73.91 -11.94 -7.96
N LEU A 15 -74.74 -12.24 -8.97
CA LEU A 15 -74.35 -13.04 -10.13
C LEU A 15 -73.34 -12.29 -11.02
N LEU A 16 -73.50 -10.97 -11.15
CA LEU A 16 -72.59 -10.11 -11.90
C LEU A 16 -71.25 -9.95 -11.17
N ILE A 17 -71.25 -9.83 -9.84
CA ILE A 17 -70.04 -9.83 -9.01
C ILE A 17 -69.33 -11.18 -9.09
N MET A 18 -70.04 -12.31 -9.00
CA MET A 18 -69.43 -13.64 -9.16
C MET A 18 -68.83 -13.83 -10.55
N ALA A 19 -69.54 -13.44 -11.61
CA ALA A 19 -69.04 -13.51 -12.97
C ALA A 19 -67.80 -12.62 -13.16
N PHE A 20 -67.80 -11.41 -12.60
CA PHE A 20 -66.66 -10.51 -12.62
C PHE A 20 -65.45 -11.07 -11.85
N LEU A 21 -65.68 -11.67 -10.68
CA LEU A 21 -64.63 -12.33 -9.90
C LEU A 21 -64.04 -13.54 -10.64
N LEU A 22 -64.88 -14.38 -11.26
CA LEU A 22 -64.43 -15.51 -12.08
C LEU A 22 -63.60 -15.06 -13.29
N LEU A 23 -64.00 -13.96 -13.95
CA LEU A 23 -63.25 -13.37 -15.04
C LEU A 23 -61.91 -12.79 -14.56
N LEU A 24 -61.88 -12.13 -13.40
CA LEU A 24 -60.65 -11.67 -12.76
C LEU A 24 -59.72 -12.84 -12.43
N THR A 25 -60.23 -13.92 -11.85
CA THR A 25 -59.43 -15.12 -11.53
C THR A 25 -58.88 -15.76 -12.80
N GLY A 26 -59.69 -15.87 -13.86
CA GLY A 26 -59.25 -16.38 -15.16
C GLY A 26 -58.19 -15.52 -15.86
N ALA A 27 -58.19 -14.21 -15.63
CA ALA A 27 -57.19 -13.29 -16.17
C ALA A 27 -55.90 -13.22 -15.33
N VAL A 28 -56.00 -13.35 -14.01
CA VAL A 28 -54.87 -13.18 -13.09
C VAL A 28 -54.05 -14.47 -12.94
N LEU A 29 -54.68 -15.65 -12.91
CA LEU A 29 -53.97 -16.92 -12.70
C LEU A 29 -52.89 -17.21 -13.75
N PRO A 30 -53.12 -17.03 -15.07
CA PRO A 30 -52.08 -17.25 -16.07
C PRO A 30 -50.89 -16.30 -15.91
N ARG A 31 -51.14 -15.07 -15.46
CA ARG A 31 -50.09 -14.06 -15.24
C ARG A 31 -49.22 -14.37 -14.02
N VAL A 32 -49.85 -14.82 -12.92
CA VAL A 32 -49.12 -15.27 -11.72
C VAL A 32 -48.29 -16.52 -12.04
N GLY A 33 -48.82 -17.46 -12.82
CA GLY A 33 -48.07 -18.64 -13.27
C GLY A 33 -46.88 -18.29 -14.15
N ALA A 34 -47.03 -17.31 -15.06
CA ALA A 34 -45.93 -16.81 -15.89
C ALA A 34 -44.86 -16.12 -15.05
N GLU A 35 -45.23 -15.22 -14.13
CA GLU A 35 -44.27 -14.53 -13.24
C GLU A 35 -43.50 -15.51 -12.34
N LEU A 36 -44.17 -16.50 -11.75
CA LEU A 36 -43.51 -17.53 -10.94
C LEU A 36 -42.51 -18.36 -11.76
N ASN A 37 -42.87 -18.73 -12.99
CA ASN A 37 -41.95 -19.43 -13.89
C ASN A 37 -40.78 -18.54 -14.33
N PHE A 38 -41.00 -17.25 -14.59
CA PHE A 38 -39.89 -16.32 -14.90
C PHE A 38 -38.95 -16.13 -13.70
N THR A 39 -39.49 -16.07 -12.48
CA THR A 39 -38.67 -15.98 -11.26
C THR A 39 -37.86 -17.26 -11.04
N SER A 40 -38.45 -18.45 -11.23
CA SER A 40 -37.71 -19.72 -11.07
C SER A 40 -36.64 -19.89 -12.16
N ILE A 41 -36.96 -19.53 -13.42
CA ILE A 41 -35.99 -19.56 -14.54
C ILE A 41 -34.79 -18.64 -14.27
N ASN A 42 -35.02 -17.47 -13.68
CA ASN A 42 -33.94 -16.57 -13.30
C ASN A 42 -33.15 -17.10 -12.08
N SER A 43 -33.79 -17.75 -11.11
CA SER A 43 -33.12 -18.38 -9.96
C SER A 43 -32.20 -19.50 -10.41
N ASP A 44 -32.72 -20.49 -11.15
CA ASP A 44 -31.94 -21.62 -11.68
C ASP A 44 -30.76 -21.14 -12.54
N GLY A 45 -30.96 -20.06 -13.30
CA GLY A 45 -29.90 -19.46 -14.12
C GLY A 45 -28.78 -18.79 -13.31
N VAL A 46 -29.11 -18.19 -12.17
CA VAL A 46 -28.13 -17.58 -11.23
C VAL A 46 -27.42 -18.66 -10.42
N GLU A 47 -28.15 -19.68 -9.96
CA GLU A 47 -27.59 -20.83 -9.23
C GLU A 47 -26.63 -21.64 -10.12
N ALA A 48 -27.01 -21.90 -11.38
CA ALA A 48 -26.09 -22.53 -12.34
C ALA A 48 -24.82 -21.70 -12.59
N GLN A 49 -24.91 -20.36 -12.56
CA GLN A 49 -23.74 -19.49 -12.65
C GLN A 49 -22.87 -19.60 -11.38
N TYR A 50 -23.49 -19.59 -10.20
CA TYR A 50 -22.78 -19.77 -8.94
C TYR A 50 -22.01 -21.08 -8.89
N ALA A 51 -22.65 -22.19 -9.29
CA ALA A 51 -22.00 -23.50 -9.39
C ALA A 51 -20.81 -23.49 -10.38
N ALA A 52 -20.95 -22.79 -11.51
CA ALA A 52 -19.86 -22.64 -12.48
C ALA A 52 -18.67 -21.87 -11.87
N GLU A 53 -18.91 -20.73 -11.23
CA GLU A 53 -17.88 -19.91 -10.59
C GLU A 53 -17.18 -20.65 -9.45
N ALA A 54 -17.93 -21.38 -8.64
CA ALA A 54 -17.39 -22.16 -7.53
C ALA A 54 -16.48 -23.30 -8.04
N GLY A 55 -16.81 -23.93 -9.17
CA GLY A 55 -15.91 -24.90 -9.82
C GLY A 55 -14.59 -24.29 -10.29
N VAL A 56 -14.62 -23.08 -10.86
CA VAL A 56 -13.37 -22.38 -11.24
C VAL A 56 -12.54 -22.02 -10.00
N LYS A 57 -13.17 -21.55 -8.92
CA LYS A 57 -12.48 -21.22 -7.66
C LYS A 57 -11.87 -22.47 -7.01
N TYR A 58 -12.58 -23.59 -7.02
CA TYR A 58 -12.06 -24.88 -6.57
C TYR A 58 -10.83 -25.29 -7.38
N ALA A 59 -10.90 -25.19 -8.71
CA ALA A 59 -9.79 -25.53 -9.59
C ALA A 59 -8.55 -24.65 -9.33
N ALA A 60 -8.74 -23.34 -9.21
CA ALA A 60 -7.68 -22.41 -8.89
C ALA A 60 -7.04 -22.72 -7.52
N ALA A 61 -7.85 -23.02 -6.51
CA ALA A 61 -7.35 -23.40 -5.18
C ALA A 61 -6.54 -24.70 -5.21
N GLN A 62 -6.95 -25.69 -6.01
CA GLN A 62 -6.19 -26.95 -6.17
C GLN A 62 -4.85 -26.73 -6.88
N ILE A 63 -4.83 -25.89 -7.92
CA ILE A 63 -3.61 -25.50 -8.62
C ILE A 63 -2.64 -24.77 -7.66
N LEU A 64 -3.16 -23.86 -6.83
CA LEU A 64 -2.36 -23.09 -5.86
C LEU A 64 -1.80 -23.96 -4.73
N ASN A 65 -2.63 -24.83 -4.15
CA ASN A 65 -2.24 -25.63 -3.00
C ASN A 65 -1.26 -26.77 -3.36
N ASN A 66 -1.14 -27.11 -4.65
CA ASN A 66 -0.46 -28.32 -5.06
C ASN A 66 0.05 -28.24 -6.50
N SER A 67 0.82 -27.20 -6.84
CA SER A 67 1.34 -26.99 -8.21
C SER A 67 2.22 -28.13 -8.75
N ASN A 68 2.75 -28.98 -7.85
CA ASN A 68 3.54 -30.17 -8.16
C ASN A 68 2.72 -31.46 -8.16
N ASN A 69 1.45 -31.40 -7.75
CA ASN A 69 0.55 -32.55 -7.83
C ASN A 69 0.12 -32.74 -9.28
N THR A 70 0.21 -33.97 -9.75
CA THR A 70 -0.19 -34.35 -11.10
C THR A 70 -1.56 -35.02 -11.13
N ASP A 71 -2.23 -35.15 -9.97
CA ASP A 71 -3.59 -35.67 -9.86
C ASP A 71 -4.63 -34.62 -10.33
N TRP A 72 -5.03 -34.77 -11.58
CA TRP A 72 -6.07 -33.99 -12.25
C TRP A 72 -7.32 -34.81 -12.50
N SER A 73 -7.47 -35.97 -11.84
CA SER A 73 -8.62 -36.87 -12.03
C SER A 73 -9.97 -36.15 -11.89
N TRP A 74 -10.04 -35.16 -10.99
CA TRP A 74 -11.19 -34.31 -10.72
C TRP A 74 -11.50 -33.24 -11.79
N ALA A 75 -10.58 -32.96 -12.73
CA ALA A 75 -10.65 -31.87 -13.71
C ALA A 75 -10.84 -32.34 -15.17
N ARG A 76 -11.34 -33.56 -15.38
CA ARG A 76 -11.39 -34.23 -16.71
C ARG A 76 -12.66 -33.97 -17.53
N GLY A 77 -13.46 -32.95 -17.22
CA GLY A 77 -14.70 -32.60 -17.96
C GLY A 77 -15.83 -33.65 -17.94
N ASN A 78 -15.54 -34.89 -17.52
CA ASN A 78 -16.47 -36.02 -17.49
C ASN A 78 -16.98 -36.34 -16.07
N GLN A 79 -16.36 -35.77 -15.03
CA GLN A 79 -16.76 -35.96 -13.65
C GLN A 79 -17.63 -34.78 -13.20
N GLU A 80 -18.86 -35.07 -12.77
CA GLU A 80 -19.73 -34.10 -12.09
C GLU A 80 -19.37 -34.09 -10.60
N LEU A 81 -18.97 -32.92 -10.11
CA LEU A 81 -18.84 -32.66 -8.67
C LEU A 81 -20.16 -32.06 -8.19
N THR A 82 -20.62 -32.48 -7.01
CA THR A 82 -21.93 -32.11 -6.47
C THR A 82 -21.76 -31.36 -5.16
N PHE A 83 -22.43 -30.22 -5.02
CA PHE A 83 -22.58 -29.49 -3.77
C PHE A 83 -23.55 -30.23 -2.83
N ALA A 84 -23.53 -29.87 -1.54
CA ALA A 84 -24.39 -30.52 -0.54
C ALA A 84 -25.90 -30.31 -0.77
N ASP A 85 -26.26 -29.28 -1.54
CA ASP A 85 -27.62 -28.90 -1.95
C ASP A 85 -28.06 -29.52 -3.29
N GLY A 86 -27.19 -30.28 -3.97
CA GLY A 86 -27.51 -31.02 -5.19
C GLY A 86 -27.15 -30.30 -6.50
N GLU A 87 -26.60 -29.08 -6.45
CA GLU A 87 -26.06 -28.38 -7.61
C GLU A 87 -24.79 -29.10 -8.11
N THR A 88 -24.58 -29.17 -9.44
CA THR A 88 -23.38 -29.84 -9.99
C THR A 88 -22.53 -28.93 -10.86
N PHE A 89 -21.22 -29.21 -10.91
CA PHE A 89 -20.30 -28.53 -11.81
C PHE A 89 -19.27 -29.50 -12.41
N LYS A 90 -18.78 -29.17 -13.61
CA LYS A 90 -17.74 -29.90 -14.33
C LYS A 90 -16.57 -28.97 -14.62
N ILE A 91 -15.35 -29.38 -14.26
CA ILE A 91 -14.14 -28.60 -14.51
C ILE A 91 -13.34 -29.27 -15.63
N THR A 92 -12.79 -28.43 -16.52
CA THR A 92 -11.86 -28.82 -17.57
C THR A 92 -10.73 -27.79 -17.66
N ILE A 93 -9.48 -28.24 -17.76
CA ILE A 93 -8.30 -27.35 -17.86
C ILE A 93 -7.59 -27.59 -19.19
N TYR A 94 -7.36 -26.53 -19.98
CA TYR A 94 -6.68 -26.59 -21.27
C TYR A 94 -5.38 -25.78 -21.25
N PRO A 95 -4.26 -26.27 -21.83
CA PRO A 95 -3.09 -25.42 -22.06
C PRO A 95 -3.42 -24.35 -23.11
N ILE A 96 -2.85 -23.15 -22.96
CA ILE A 96 -2.97 -22.06 -23.94
C ILE A 96 -1.62 -21.93 -24.66
N ASP A 97 -1.66 -21.96 -25.99
CA ASP A 97 -0.45 -21.82 -26.82
C ASP A 97 0.07 -20.37 -26.87
N SER A 98 1.22 -20.18 -27.50
CA SER A 98 1.85 -18.85 -27.67
C SER A 98 1.02 -17.87 -28.51
N SER A 99 -0.01 -18.34 -29.24
CA SER A 99 -0.94 -17.50 -30.00
C SER A 99 -2.16 -17.06 -29.17
N GLY A 100 -2.26 -17.52 -27.91
CA GLY A 100 -3.39 -17.23 -27.03
C GLY A 100 -4.59 -18.16 -27.25
N LYS A 101 -4.42 -19.26 -27.99
CA LYS A 101 -5.50 -20.22 -28.26
C LYS A 101 -5.44 -21.39 -27.28
N ALA A 102 -6.58 -21.74 -26.69
CA ALA A 102 -6.70 -22.96 -25.88
C ALA A 102 -6.51 -24.20 -26.76
N GLY A 103 -5.74 -25.17 -26.27
CA GLY A 103 -5.50 -26.44 -26.92
C GLY A 103 -6.79 -27.24 -27.14
N SER A 104 -6.76 -28.17 -28.10
CA SER A 104 -7.91 -29.02 -28.43
C SER A 104 -8.19 -30.12 -27.40
N SER A 105 -7.23 -30.40 -26.52
CA SER A 105 -7.30 -31.45 -25.50
C SER A 105 -7.05 -30.86 -24.11
N PRO A 106 -7.82 -31.29 -23.09
CA PRO A 106 -7.53 -30.93 -21.71
C PRO A 106 -6.22 -31.57 -21.22
N ILE A 107 -5.70 -31.06 -20.10
CA ILE A 107 -4.52 -31.67 -19.45
C ILE A 107 -4.84 -33.10 -19.00
N ASP A 108 -3.92 -34.02 -19.24
CA ASP A 108 -4.03 -35.40 -18.77
C ASP A 108 -3.60 -35.52 -17.30
N ASP A 109 -4.16 -36.51 -16.61
CA ASP A 109 -3.69 -36.90 -15.27
C ASP A 109 -2.25 -37.40 -15.35
N GLY A 110 -1.43 -37.07 -14.37
CA GLY A 110 0.01 -37.36 -14.38
C GLY A 110 0.86 -36.27 -15.08
N VAL A 111 0.25 -35.29 -15.75
CA VAL A 111 0.99 -34.19 -16.41
C VAL A 111 1.18 -33.03 -15.44
N ALA A 112 2.43 -32.69 -15.14
CA ALA A 112 2.75 -31.51 -14.35
C ALA A 112 2.44 -30.22 -15.14
N LEU A 113 1.96 -29.18 -14.45
CA LEU A 113 1.83 -27.85 -15.05
C LEU A 113 3.22 -27.25 -15.24
N THR A 114 3.43 -26.61 -16.39
CA THR A 114 4.71 -26.02 -16.77
C THR A 114 4.79 -24.57 -16.30
N SER A 115 5.85 -24.21 -15.57
CA SER A 115 6.14 -22.82 -15.21
C SER A 115 6.19 -21.91 -16.44
N GLY A 116 5.71 -20.68 -16.31
CA GLY A 116 5.61 -19.69 -17.39
C GLY A 116 4.50 -19.95 -18.41
N SER A 117 3.70 -21.01 -18.24
CA SER A 117 2.63 -21.36 -19.19
C SER A 117 1.26 -20.84 -18.74
N LYS A 118 0.38 -20.58 -19.71
CA LYS A 118 -1.01 -20.18 -19.48
C LYS A 118 -1.95 -21.36 -19.65
N TYR A 119 -2.99 -21.43 -18.83
CA TYR A 119 -4.00 -22.48 -18.86
C TYR A 119 -5.40 -21.86 -18.80
N LEU A 120 -6.32 -22.36 -19.59
CA LEU A 120 -7.74 -22.02 -19.52
C LEU A 120 -8.44 -23.01 -18.60
N ILE A 121 -8.89 -22.54 -17.45
CA ILE A 121 -9.81 -23.24 -16.56
C ILE A 121 -11.23 -22.94 -17.03
N GLN A 122 -11.98 -23.97 -17.38
CA GLN A 122 -13.38 -23.88 -17.73
C GLN A 122 -14.21 -24.70 -16.75
N SER A 123 -15.26 -24.10 -16.20
CA SER A 123 -16.23 -24.80 -15.35
C SER A 123 -17.63 -24.65 -15.93
N VAL A 124 -18.38 -25.75 -16.01
CA VAL A 124 -19.78 -25.76 -16.43
C VAL A 124 -20.64 -26.10 -15.22
N GLY A 125 -21.39 -25.14 -14.70
CA GLY A 125 -22.37 -25.32 -13.63
C GLY A 125 -23.73 -25.71 -14.18
N LYS A 126 -24.42 -26.62 -13.48
CA LYS A 126 -25.72 -27.16 -13.85
C LYS A 126 -26.67 -27.15 -12.66
N VAL A 127 -27.82 -26.54 -12.87
CA VAL A 127 -28.98 -26.60 -11.97
C VAL A 127 -30.21 -26.91 -12.82
N ASN A 128 -30.89 -28.02 -12.54
CA ASN A 128 -31.95 -28.56 -13.39
C ASN A 128 -31.51 -28.71 -14.87
N ASN A 129 -32.15 -27.97 -15.78
CA ASN A 129 -31.84 -27.94 -17.22
C ASN A 129 -31.02 -26.70 -17.64
N TYR A 130 -30.62 -25.85 -16.69
CA TYR A 130 -29.81 -24.66 -16.96
C TYR A 130 -28.33 -25.00 -16.87
N LEU A 131 -27.59 -24.50 -17.86
CA LEU A 131 -26.14 -24.65 -17.95
C LEU A 131 -25.50 -23.26 -18.07
N LYS A 132 -24.51 -23.00 -17.22
CA LYS A 132 -23.67 -21.80 -17.30
C LYS A 132 -22.21 -22.20 -17.33
N THR A 133 -21.40 -21.44 -18.06
CA THR A 133 -19.98 -21.71 -18.20
C THR A 133 -19.18 -20.53 -17.68
N ALA A 134 -18.28 -20.79 -16.73
CA ALA A 134 -17.30 -19.83 -16.26
C ALA A 134 -15.93 -20.19 -16.85
N LYS A 135 -15.17 -19.18 -17.26
CA LYS A 135 -13.83 -19.34 -17.85
C LYS A 135 -12.85 -18.42 -17.15
N VAL A 136 -11.67 -18.95 -16.83
CA VAL A 136 -10.55 -18.20 -16.25
C VAL A 136 -9.27 -18.64 -16.93
N ILE A 137 -8.43 -17.66 -17.27
CA ILE A 137 -7.05 -17.93 -17.66
C ILE A 137 -6.20 -17.90 -16.38
N ALA A 138 -5.45 -18.96 -16.13
CA ALA A 138 -4.46 -19.06 -15.06
C ALA A 138 -3.06 -19.02 -15.66
N TYR A 139 -2.20 -18.17 -15.11
CA TYR A 139 -0.77 -18.18 -15.39
C TYR A 139 -0.07 -19.02 -14.32
N ILE A 140 0.70 -20.04 -14.71
CA ILE A 140 1.39 -20.90 -13.77
C ILE A 140 2.83 -20.46 -13.69
N ASN A 141 3.24 -19.98 -12.52
CA ASN A 141 4.64 -19.73 -12.21
C ASN A 141 5.05 -20.68 -11.08
N THR A 142 5.37 -21.93 -11.42
CA THR A 142 6.00 -22.85 -10.45
C THR A 142 7.44 -22.38 -10.29
N GLY A 143 7.68 -21.47 -9.35
CA GLY A 143 9.01 -20.93 -9.09
C GLY A 143 9.97 -22.07 -8.75
N SER A 144 10.87 -22.42 -9.66
CA SER A 144 11.95 -23.38 -9.40
C SER A 144 13.32 -22.73 -9.28
N ASP A 145 13.42 -21.41 -9.37
CA ASP A 145 14.67 -20.72 -9.10
C ASP A 145 14.50 -20.02 -7.76
N SER A 146 15.27 -20.45 -6.77
CA SER A 146 15.50 -19.69 -5.55
C SER A 146 15.73 -18.23 -5.94
N SER A 147 14.90 -17.31 -5.44
CA SER A 147 15.11 -15.89 -5.71
C SER A 147 16.55 -15.56 -5.32
N PRO A 148 17.39 -15.15 -6.28
CA PRO A 148 18.79 -14.95 -6.00
C PRO A 148 18.90 -13.83 -4.97
N ALA A 149 19.90 -13.93 -4.10
CA ALA A 149 20.24 -12.87 -3.16
C ALA A 149 20.61 -11.58 -3.91
N ILE A 150 21.14 -11.71 -5.13
CA ILE A 150 21.36 -10.60 -6.06
C ILE A 150 20.85 -10.97 -7.45
N TYR A 151 19.99 -10.14 -8.02
CA TYR A 151 19.70 -10.15 -9.46
C TYR A 151 20.12 -8.83 -10.10
N ALA A 152 20.91 -8.88 -11.16
CA ALA A 152 21.26 -7.72 -11.98
C ALA A 152 21.07 -8.02 -13.47
N GLY A 153 20.01 -7.50 -14.08
CA GLY A 153 19.66 -7.79 -15.47
C GLY A 153 20.80 -7.51 -16.47
N ASN A 154 21.56 -6.44 -16.27
CA ASN A 154 22.66 -6.06 -17.16
C ASN A 154 24.03 -6.51 -16.62
N ASN A 155 24.56 -5.80 -15.63
CA ASN A 155 25.91 -6.08 -15.11
C ASN A 155 25.89 -6.12 -13.58
N LEU A 156 26.57 -7.09 -12.99
CA LEU A 156 27.01 -7.01 -11.60
C LEU A 156 28.49 -6.64 -11.59
N ASN A 157 28.78 -5.38 -11.26
CA ASN A 157 30.13 -4.84 -11.18
C ASN A 157 30.59 -4.84 -9.72
N VAL A 158 31.59 -5.65 -9.41
CA VAL A 158 32.15 -5.76 -8.05
C VAL A 158 33.60 -5.26 -8.09
N ASN A 159 33.80 -4.02 -7.65
CA ASN A 159 35.11 -3.39 -7.51
C ASN A 159 35.68 -3.51 -6.08
N GLY A 160 34.89 -3.93 -5.09
CA GLY A 160 35.30 -4.18 -3.71
C GLY A 160 35.01 -5.61 -3.25
N THR A 161 34.84 -5.82 -1.95
CA THR A 161 34.55 -7.15 -1.38
C THR A 161 33.04 -7.43 -1.41
N LEU A 162 32.64 -8.57 -1.96
CA LEU A 162 31.26 -9.07 -1.87
C LEU A 162 31.22 -10.37 -1.08
N THR A 163 30.44 -10.39 0.01
CA THR A 163 30.09 -11.60 0.74
C THR A 163 28.61 -11.92 0.56
N ILE A 164 28.29 -13.12 0.08
CA ILE A 164 26.93 -13.64 0.02
C ILE A 164 26.83 -14.86 0.93
N ASN A 165 25.91 -14.81 1.89
CA ASN A 165 25.56 -15.93 2.74
C ASN A 165 24.15 -16.41 2.36
N ASN A 166 24.03 -17.68 2.00
CA ASN A 166 22.80 -18.39 1.71
C ASN A 166 22.02 -17.85 0.49
N GLY A 167 22.61 -17.88 -0.70
CA GLY A 167 21.87 -17.56 -1.92
C GLY A 167 22.75 -17.39 -3.15
N ASP A 168 22.10 -17.47 -4.32
CA ASP A 168 22.76 -17.25 -5.60
C ASP A 168 22.86 -15.75 -5.92
N ALA A 169 23.83 -15.38 -6.75
CA ALA A 169 23.83 -14.10 -7.44
C ALA A 169 23.76 -14.34 -8.95
N LEU A 170 22.75 -13.78 -9.59
CA LEU A 170 22.50 -13.91 -11.03
C LEU A 170 22.69 -12.55 -11.71
N ALA A 171 23.48 -12.52 -12.78
CA ALA A 171 23.64 -11.31 -13.58
C ALA A 171 23.71 -11.58 -15.08
N GLY A 172 23.37 -10.57 -15.89
CA GLY A 172 23.64 -10.57 -17.33
C GLY A 172 25.12 -10.79 -17.62
N ASN A 173 25.97 -9.88 -17.12
CA ASN A 173 27.43 -10.00 -17.11
C ASN A 173 27.97 -9.88 -15.69
N LEU A 174 28.96 -10.71 -15.35
CA LEU A 174 29.70 -10.61 -14.09
C LEU A 174 31.04 -9.91 -14.33
N ASN A 175 31.26 -8.75 -13.72
CA ASN A 175 32.53 -8.00 -13.81
C ASN A 175 33.16 -7.89 -12.42
N MET A 176 34.20 -8.69 -12.18
CA MET A 176 34.76 -8.91 -10.85
C MET A 176 36.23 -8.50 -10.83
N LYS A 177 36.57 -7.47 -10.05
CA LYS A 177 37.95 -6.98 -9.91
C LYS A 177 38.62 -7.34 -8.58
N GLN A 178 37.86 -7.79 -7.60
CA GLN A 178 38.33 -8.10 -6.24
C GLN A 178 37.71 -9.39 -5.71
N ASP A 179 38.01 -9.72 -4.45
CA ASP A 179 37.59 -10.94 -3.78
C ASP A 179 36.05 -11.00 -3.59
N ILE A 180 35.48 -12.13 -4.00
CA ILE A 180 34.09 -12.49 -3.74
C ILE A 180 34.07 -13.77 -2.94
N LYS A 181 33.40 -13.71 -1.79
CA LYS A 181 33.19 -14.85 -0.91
C LYS A 181 31.72 -15.25 -0.95
N ILE A 182 31.47 -16.51 -1.31
CA ILE A 182 30.15 -17.12 -1.23
C ILE A 182 30.26 -18.29 -0.29
N THR A 183 29.50 -18.24 0.80
CA THR A 183 29.52 -19.30 1.82
C THR A 183 28.62 -20.45 1.39
N ASP A 184 27.44 -20.14 0.86
CA ASP A 184 26.44 -21.10 0.36
C ASP A 184 25.67 -20.46 -0.80
N GLY A 185 25.85 -21.00 -2.02
CA GLY A 185 25.24 -20.48 -3.26
C GLY A 185 26.20 -20.48 -4.45
N ASN A 186 25.75 -19.91 -5.57
CA ASN A 186 26.45 -19.85 -6.85
C ASN A 186 26.49 -18.43 -7.43
N LEU A 187 27.52 -18.13 -8.19
CA LEU A 187 27.56 -17.03 -9.16
C LEU A 187 27.04 -17.54 -10.50
N LEU A 188 25.90 -17.03 -10.91
CA LEU A 188 25.23 -17.36 -12.15
C LEU A 188 25.38 -16.19 -13.13
N TYR A 189 25.69 -16.50 -14.39
CA TYR A 189 25.81 -15.50 -15.45
C TYR A 189 25.10 -15.92 -16.73
N ILE A 190 24.51 -14.95 -17.44
CA ILE A 190 23.78 -15.21 -18.69
C ILE A 190 24.71 -15.08 -19.90
N ASN A 191 25.46 -13.98 -19.98
CA ASN A 191 26.20 -13.61 -21.19
C ASN A 191 27.70 -13.83 -21.06
N SER A 192 28.34 -13.21 -20.06
CA SER A 192 29.80 -13.23 -19.95
C SER A 192 30.30 -13.01 -18.52
N VAL A 193 31.57 -13.38 -18.31
CA VAL A 193 32.30 -13.17 -17.05
C VAL A 193 33.65 -12.53 -17.35
N THR A 194 33.92 -11.42 -16.69
CA THR A 194 35.24 -10.78 -16.65
C THR A 194 35.76 -10.86 -15.22
N ALA A 195 36.54 -11.91 -14.91
CA ALA A 195 36.98 -12.22 -13.54
C ALA A 195 38.47 -12.59 -13.47
N ALA A 196 39.34 -11.75 -14.05
CA ALA A 196 40.76 -12.07 -14.26
C ALA A 196 41.53 -12.37 -12.97
N ASP A 197 41.22 -11.70 -11.86
CA ASP A 197 41.92 -11.88 -10.60
C ASP A 197 41.21 -12.89 -9.67
N TRP A 198 39.88 -12.91 -9.64
CA TRP A 198 39.14 -13.86 -8.80
C TRP A 198 39.32 -15.32 -9.22
N MET A 199 39.37 -15.62 -10.53
CA MET A 199 39.54 -17.00 -11.01
C MET A 199 40.90 -17.62 -10.64
N LYS A 200 41.86 -16.83 -10.15
CA LYS A 200 43.17 -17.32 -9.70
C LYS A 200 43.12 -17.98 -8.32
N ASN A 201 42.10 -17.67 -7.50
CA ASN A 201 42.00 -18.10 -6.10
C ASN A 201 41.13 -19.36 -5.88
N ASN A 202 41.05 -20.28 -6.86
CA ASN A 202 40.35 -21.59 -6.76
C ASN A 202 38.82 -21.55 -6.51
N HIS A 203 38.13 -20.43 -6.77
CA HIS A 203 36.67 -20.35 -6.57
C HIS A 203 35.82 -20.76 -7.79
N LYS A 204 36.41 -21.49 -8.76
CA LYS A 204 35.74 -21.83 -10.04
C LYS A 204 34.47 -22.65 -9.87
N ASP A 205 34.37 -23.47 -8.84
CA ASP A 205 33.26 -24.41 -8.64
C ASP A 205 31.92 -23.69 -8.39
N ASN A 206 31.96 -22.44 -7.92
CA ASN A 206 30.78 -21.64 -7.65
C ASN A 206 30.33 -20.81 -8.86
N LEU A 207 31.07 -20.79 -9.97
CA LEU A 207 30.74 -20.01 -11.16
C LEU A 207 30.07 -20.90 -12.22
N LYS A 208 28.82 -20.59 -12.60
CA LYS A 208 28.03 -21.40 -13.55
C LYS A 208 27.31 -20.54 -14.59
N PRO A 209 27.29 -20.95 -15.87
CA PRO A 209 26.40 -20.32 -16.85
C PRO A 209 24.94 -20.61 -16.51
N TYR A 210 24.06 -19.62 -16.70
CA TYR A 210 22.62 -19.72 -16.58
C TYR A 210 21.98 -19.67 -17.97
N THR A 211 21.29 -20.74 -18.35
CA THR A 211 20.70 -20.91 -19.69
C THR A 211 19.21 -20.57 -19.75
N GLY A 212 18.61 -20.17 -18.63
CA GLY A 212 17.20 -19.79 -18.52
C GLY A 212 16.94 -18.32 -18.82
N THR A 213 15.66 -17.94 -18.78
CA THR A 213 15.23 -16.54 -18.70
C THR A 213 14.74 -16.28 -17.30
N TYR A 214 15.38 -15.37 -16.57
CA TYR A 214 14.92 -14.99 -15.24
C TYR A 214 14.07 -13.72 -15.34
N THR A 215 12.81 -13.82 -14.91
CA THR A 215 11.93 -12.66 -14.74
C THR A 215 11.58 -12.57 -13.27
N TYR A 216 12.03 -11.50 -12.60
CA TYR A 216 11.60 -11.24 -11.24
C TYR A 216 10.15 -10.73 -11.27
N THR A 217 9.25 -11.50 -10.68
CA THR A 217 7.89 -11.05 -10.36
C THR A 217 7.87 -10.69 -8.87
N PRO A 218 7.75 -9.41 -8.51
CA PRO A 218 7.62 -9.04 -7.10
C PRO A 218 6.37 -9.68 -6.49
N ASP A 219 6.40 -9.96 -5.18
CA ASP A 219 5.23 -10.47 -4.47
C ASP A 219 4.04 -9.48 -4.54
N GLU A 220 2.81 -9.97 -4.37
CA GLU A 220 1.59 -9.13 -4.40
C GLU A 220 1.61 -7.99 -3.35
N SER A 221 2.41 -8.15 -2.29
CA SER A 221 2.58 -7.14 -1.24
C SER A 221 3.60 -6.05 -1.59
N THR A 222 4.28 -6.16 -2.73
CA THR A 222 5.27 -5.17 -3.18
C THR A 222 4.56 -4.08 -3.96
N ILE A 223 4.54 -2.89 -3.37
CA ILE A 223 3.93 -1.72 -3.99
C ILE A 223 4.79 -1.28 -5.18
N THR A 224 4.25 -1.40 -6.39
CA THR A 224 4.92 -1.01 -7.65
C THR A 224 4.43 0.32 -8.23
N SER A 225 3.41 0.92 -7.62
CA SER A 225 2.88 2.22 -8.00
C SER A 225 2.57 3.07 -6.77
N LEU A 226 2.62 4.40 -6.91
CA LEU A 226 2.24 5.28 -5.82
C LEU A 226 0.79 4.96 -5.41
N PRO A 227 0.54 4.65 -4.13
CA PRO A 227 -0.82 4.54 -3.66
C PRO A 227 -1.51 5.87 -3.86
N VAL A 228 -2.71 5.82 -4.44
CA VAL A 228 -3.56 7.01 -4.62
C VAL A 228 -4.17 7.36 -3.27
N PHE A 229 -3.42 8.06 -2.43
CA PHE A 229 -4.00 8.72 -1.27
C PHE A 229 -4.53 10.07 -1.71
N SER A 230 -5.85 10.19 -1.81
CA SER A 230 -6.48 11.46 -2.09
C SER A 230 -6.45 12.36 -0.85
N ALA A 231 -5.29 12.96 -0.51
CA ALA A 231 -5.29 14.15 0.37
C ALA A 231 -6.14 15.27 -0.24
N ALA A 232 -6.30 15.25 -1.57
CA ALA A 232 -7.01 16.24 -2.35
C ALA A 232 -8.54 16.22 -2.23
N SER A 233 -9.19 15.07 -1.99
CA SER A 233 -10.66 15.04 -1.96
C SER A 233 -11.22 15.73 -0.71
N ASN A 234 -10.54 15.59 0.43
CA ASN A 234 -10.96 16.27 1.65
C ASN A 234 -10.64 17.77 1.61
N ILE A 235 -9.44 18.21 1.20
CA ILE A 235 -9.12 19.65 1.20
C ILE A 235 -10.08 20.43 0.28
N SER A 236 -10.41 19.91 -0.91
CA SER A 236 -11.34 20.56 -1.85
C SER A 236 -12.80 20.54 -1.37
N GLY A 237 -13.22 19.51 -0.62
CA GLY A 237 -14.52 19.49 0.06
C GLY A 237 -14.61 20.48 1.23
N TYR A 238 -13.50 20.69 1.95
CA TYR A 238 -13.40 21.63 3.07
C TYR A 238 -13.11 23.08 2.66
N THR A 239 -12.55 23.37 1.48
CA THR A 239 -12.33 24.76 1.00
C THR A 239 -13.59 25.42 0.46
N ASN A 240 -14.52 24.67 -0.13
CA ASN A 240 -15.63 25.24 -0.91
C ASN A 240 -16.81 25.79 -0.09
N ASN A 241 -16.87 25.62 1.24
CA ASN A 241 -18.10 25.91 2.01
C ASN A 241 -17.94 26.79 3.28
N TYR A 242 -16.74 27.20 3.69
CA TYR A 242 -16.59 28.00 4.92
C TYR A 242 -16.55 29.50 4.62
N SER A 243 -17.70 30.05 4.19
CA SER A 243 -17.93 31.50 4.17
C SER A 243 -18.58 32.01 5.45
N SER A 244 -18.95 31.10 6.37
CA SER A 244 -19.62 31.41 7.64
C SER A 244 -19.04 30.57 8.78
N GLY A 245 -18.88 31.20 9.95
CA GLY A 245 -18.39 30.59 11.18
C GLY A 245 -18.60 31.53 12.36
N VAL A 246 -18.51 31.01 13.57
CA VAL A 246 -18.63 31.81 14.79
C VAL A 246 -17.34 32.62 14.97
N ALA A 247 -17.46 33.89 15.38
CA ALA A 247 -16.30 34.69 15.79
C ALA A 247 -15.66 34.08 17.05
N LEU A 248 -14.36 34.30 17.24
CA LEU A 248 -13.71 33.94 18.50
C LEU A 248 -14.34 34.75 19.65
N SER A 249 -14.42 34.14 20.83
CA SER A 249 -14.78 34.87 22.05
C SER A 249 -13.75 35.94 22.36
N THR A 250 -14.11 36.90 23.22
CA THR A 250 -13.13 37.82 23.81
C THR A 250 -12.02 37.02 24.49
N PRO A 251 -10.73 37.30 24.21
CA PRO A 251 -9.65 36.58 24.84
C PRO A 251 -9.44 37.02 26.28
N GLU A 252 -8.90 36.10 27.09
CA GLU A 252 -8.34 36.41 28.40
C GLU A 252 -6.87 36.79 28.26
N TYR A 253 -6.43 37.81 28.99
CA TYR A 253 -5.03 38.23 29.01
C TYR A 253 -4.43 38.02 30.39
N ASN A 254 -3.32 37.26 30.46
CA ASN A 254 -2.59 37.04 31.70
C ASN A 254 -1.08 36.95 31.42
N GLY A 255 -0.31 37.89 31.96
CA GLY A 255 1.17 37.82 31.95
C GLY A 255 1.81 37.71 30.56
N GLY A 256 1.29 38.41 29.55
CA GLY A 256 1.79 38.32 28.18
C GLY A 256 1.22 37.14 27.37
N ILE A 257 0.23 36.41 27.91
CA ILE A 257 -0.44 35.32 27.20
C ILE A 257 -1.86 35.77 26.84
N THR A 258 -2.20 35.70 25.54
CA THR A 258 -3.56 35.93 25.04
C THR A 258 -4.23 34.57 24.84
N THR A 259 -5.27 34.27 25.61
CA THR A 259 -5.94 32.97 25.63
C THR A 259 -7.35 33.06 25.06
N TYR A 260 -7.65 32.22 24.07
CA TYR A 260 -9.00 32.03 23.52
C TYR A 260 -9.57 30.68 23.96
N ILE A 261 -10.85 30.65 24.32
CA ILE A 261 -11.57 29.41 24.63
C ILE A 261 -12.37 28.97 23.39
N LEU A 262 -12.12 27.75 22.94
CA LEU A 262 -12.81 27.10 21.83
C LEU A 262 -13.95 26.25 22.38
N ASN A 263 -15.17 26.56 21.95
CA ASN A 263 -16.37 25.84 22.29
C ASN A 263 -16.43 24.53 21.49
N ALA A 264 -16.90 23.47 22.14
CA ALA A 264 -17.16 22.19 21.47
C ALA A 264 -18.23 22.31 20.37
N ASN A 265 -18.17 21.41 19.40
CA ASN A 265 -19.06 21.32 18.23
C ASN A 265 -19.18 22.64 17.46
N THR A 266 -18.10 23.44 17.43
CA THR A 266 -18.11 24.79 16.85
C THR A 266 -17.16 24.90 15.68
N LYS A 267 -17.61 25.64 14.66
CA LYS A 267 -16.84 26.00 13.46
C LYS A 267 -16.47 27.48 13.52
N TYR A 268 -15.17 27.77 13.57
CA TYR A 268 -14.62 29.12 13.60
C TYR A 268 -14.11 29.53 12.22
N TYR A 269 -14.45 30.74 11.79
CA TYR A 269 -13.94 31.31 10.54
C TYR A 269 -13.24 32.65 10.81
N LEU A 270 -11.92 32.68 10.60
CA LEU A 270 -11.06 33.83 10.88
C LEU A 270 -10.75 34.57 9.58
N LYS A 271 -11.68 35.45 9.18
CA LYS A 271 -11.60 36.20 7.90
C LYS A 271 -10.38 37.12 7.81
N SER A 272 -9.94 37.68 8.93
CA SER A 272 -8.82 38.64 8.99
C SER A 272 -7.48 37.95 9.30
N GLY A 273 -7.39 36.63 9.15
CA GLY A 273 -6.24 35.85 9.60
C GLY A 273 -6.32 35.49 11.10
N MET A 274 -5.28 34.83 11.61
CA MET A 274 -5.16 34.54 13.05
C MET A 274 -5.06 35.82 13.86
N PRO A 275 -5.67 35.88 15.07
CA PRO A 275 -5.53 37.04 15.93
C PRO A 275 -4.07 37.24 16.34
N SER A 276 -3.60 38.49 16.28
CA SER A 276 -2.33 38.87 16.89
C SER A 276 -2.47 38.87 18.42
N PRO A 277 -1.44 38.46 19.16
CA PRO A 277 -1.43 38.65 20.61
C PRO A 277 -1.48 40.16 20.91
N ILE A 278 -2.22 40.54 21.97
CA ILE A 278 -2.48 41.95 22.31
C ILE A 278 -1.15 42.68 22.69
N TYR A 279 -0.16 41.92 23.14
CA TYR A 279 1.20 42.34 23.46
C TYR A 279 2.17 41.29 22.90
N ASN A 280 3.45 41.62 22.65
CA ASN A 280 4.49 40.69 22.17
C ASN A 280 4.59 39.42 23.06
N GLY A 281 3.73 38.46 22.83
CA GLY A 281 3.27 37.52 23.85
C GLY A 281 2.67 36.26 23.23
N THR A 282 2.46 35.21 24.01
CA THR A 282 2.07 33.88 23.52
C THR A 282 0.57 33.85 23.20
N LEU A 283 0.21 33.29 22.03
CA LEU A 283 -1.17 33.03 21.66
C LEU A 283 -1.56 31.61 22.08
N LYS A 284 -2.66 31.46 22.79
CA LYS A 284 -3.12 30.18 23.32
C LYS A 284 -4.58 29.94 22.97
N PHE A 285 -4.90 28.76 22.46
CA PHE A 285 -6.25 28.31 22.19
C PHE A 285 -6.55 27.08 23.06
N ASN A 286 -7.53 27.17 23.95
CA ASN A 286 -7.92 26.06 24.81
C ASN A 286 -9.26 25.50 24.37
N LYS A 287 -9.33 24.19 24.19
CA LYS A 287 -10.58 23.44 24.00
C LYS A 287 -10.80 22.55 25.23
N PRO A 288 -11.50 23.05 26.26
CA PRO A 288 -11.68 22.31 27.51
C PRO A 288 -12.76 21.21 27.44
N SER A 289 -13.76 21.37 26.57
CA SER A 289 -14.94 20.50 26.48
C SER A 289 -14.86 19.46 25.37
N ASN A 290 -15.56 18.34 25.56
CA ASN A 290 -15.68 17.25 24.59
C ASN A 290 -16.53 17.67 23.38
N GLY A 291 -16.15 17.25 22.18
CA GLY A 291 -16.86 17.49 20.91
C GLY A 291 -15.93 17.94 19.79
N ASP A 292 -16.44 18.20 18.61
CA ASP A 292 -15.58 18.52 17.46
C ASP A 292 -15.29 20.02 17.37
N VAL A 293 -14.10 20.42 16.90
CA VAL A 293 -13.78 21.82 16.62
C VAL A 293 -13.13 21.93 15.26
N THR A 294 -13.62 22.85 14.44
CA THR A 294 -12.98 23.22 13.17
C THR A 294 -12.66 24.70 13.21
N MET A 295 -11.43 25.05 12.84
CA MET A 295 -10.99 26.43 12.68
C MET A 295 -10.46 26.63 11.27
N THR A 296 -10.97 27.64 10.58
CA THR A 296 -10.51 28.01 9.24
C THR A 296 -9.96 29.43 9.26
N VAL A 297 -8.70 29.59 8.86
CA VAL A 297 -8.01 30.87 8.72
C VAL A 297 -8.01 31.28 7.26
N ALA A 298 -8.61 32.43 6.96
CA ALA A 298 -8.54 32.99 5.63
C ALA A 298 -7.14 33.57 5.37
N GLY A 299 -6.52 33.17 4.26
CA GLY A 299 -5.21 33.65 3.84
C GLY A 299 -4.03 33.04 4.59
N ASN A 300 -2.91 33.78 4.60
CA ASN A 300 -1.65 33.32 5.16
C ASN A 300 -1.64 33.40 6.69
N TYR A 301 -0.91 32.50 7.33
CA TYR A 301 -0.70 32.47 8.76
C TYR A 301 0.79 32.44 9.10
N ILE A 302 1.22 33.30 10.03
CA ILE A 302 2.59 33.31 10.56
C ILE A 302 2.47 33.28 12.08
N SER A 303 2.94 32.22 12.73
CA SER A 303 3.08 32.22 14.18
C SER A 303 4.21 33.20 14.56
N SER A 304 4.03 34.02 15.58
CA SER A 304 4.95 35.10 15.96
C SER A 304 6.44 34.68 16.00
N SER A 305 7.32 35.58 15.54
CA SER A 305 8.77 35.38 15.45
C SER A 305 9.53 35.74 16.75
N SER A 306 8.88 36.33 17.74
CA SER A 306 9.51 36.96 18.91
C SER A 306 9.67 36.06 20.15
N GLY A 307 9.89 34.76 19.97
CA GLY A 307 10.06 33.79 21.08
C GLY A 307 8.76 33.43 21.82
N ASN A 308 7.65 34.07 21.45
CA ASN A 308 6.31 33.74 21.92
C ASN A 308 5.59 32.90 20.87
N GLY A 309 5.04 31.76 21.26
CA GLY A 309 4.45 30.79 20.34
C GLY A 309 2.95 30.93 20.14
N THR A 310 2.42 30.16 19.20
CA THR A 310 1.00 29.78 19.18
C THR A 310 0.87 28.37 19.73
N SER A 311 -0.03 28.17 20.69
CA SER A 311 -0.30 26.88 21.31
C SER A 311 -1.78 26.53 21.25
N PHE A 312 -2.09 25.28 20.90
CA PHE A 312 -3.43 24.70 21.01
C PHE A 312 -3.40 23.64 22.11
N ASN A 313 -4.25 23.81 23.11
CA ASN A 313 -4.42 22.84 24.19
C ASN A 313 -5.81 22.22 24.09
N LEU A 314 -5.86 20.98 23.62
CA LEU A 314 -7.06 20.22 23.34
C LEU A 314 -7.22 19.17 24.44
N THR A 315 -7.80 19.59 25.58
CA THR A 315 -7.95 18.72 26.76
C THR A 315 -9.25 17.93 26.76
N GLY A 316 -10.27 18.38 26.02
CA GLY A 316 -11.49 17.62 25.78
C GLY A 316 -11.36 16.66 24.59
N THR A 317 -12.19 15.61 24.58
CA THR A 317 -12.26 14.64 23.48
C THR A 317 -12.91 15.21 22.22
N GLY A 318 -12.86 14.47 21.11
CA GLY A 318 -13.38 14.87 19.81
C GLY A 318 -12.30 15.30 18.82
N ASN A 319 -12.71 15.56 17.58
CA ASN A 319 -11.82 15.88 16.48
C ASN A 319 -11.44 17.36 16.49
N PHE A 320 -10.19 17.66 16.17
CA PHE A 320 -9.74 19.03 15.92
C PHE A 320 -9.23 19.18 14.49
N VAL A 321 -9.78 20.16 13.77
CA VAL A 321 -9.40 20.47 12.39
C VAL A 321 -8.96 21.93 12.29
N LEU A 322 -7.74 22.17 11.81
CA LEU A 322 -7.23 23.49 11.48
C LEU A 322 -7.01 23.60 9.97
N ASN A 323 -7.70 24.53 9.32
CA ASN A 323 -7.55 24.83 7.90
C ASN A 323 -6.88 26.19 7.73
N ILE A 324 -5.77 26.25 6.98
CA ILE A 324 -5.11 27.49 6.56
C ILE A 324 -5.29 27.62 5.05
N MET A 325 -6.00 28.65 4.61
CA MET A 325 -6.34 28.85 3.20
C MET A 325 -5.21 29.49 2.37
N GLY A 326 -4.08 29.81 2.98
CA GLY A 326 -2.87 30.28 2.32
C GLY A 326 -1.61 29.56 2.82
N ASN A 327 -0.49 30.27 2.85
CA ASN A 327 0.78 29.77 3.37
C ASN A 327 0.79 29.79 4.90
N MET A 328 1.50 28.85 5.52
CA MET A 328 1.73 28.80 6.96
C MET A 328 3.23 28.90 7.27
N THR A 329 3.62 29.81 8.16
CA THR A 329 4.95 29.86 8.76
C THR A 329 4.86 29.57 10.25
N ALA A 330 5.33 28.40 10.66
CA ALA A 330 5.36 27.92 12.04
C ALA A 330 6.74 28.20 12.68
N ASN A 331 6.91 29.40 13.21
CA ASN A 331 8.07 29.81 14.02
C ASN A 331 8.06 29.21 15.43
N ALA A 332 6.89 29.00 16.03
CA ALA A 332 6.75 28.52 17.40
C ALA A 332 5.33 27.98 17.60
N PHE A 333 5.01 26.89 16.91
CA PHE A 333 3.66 26.35 16.84
C PHE A 333 3.58 25.02 17.61
N THR A 334 2.70 24.94 18.60
CA THR A 334 2.55 23.74 19.44
C THR A 334 1.10 23.29 19.48
N ILE A 335 0.87 21.98 19.32
CA ILE A 335 -0.42 21.35 19.61
C ILE A 335 -0.22 20.34 20.73
N ASN A 336 -1.03 20.46 21.78
CA ASN A 336 -1.12 19.52 22.89
C ASN A 336 -2.51 18.89 22.85
N ALA A 337 -2.58 17.65 22.36
CA ALA A 337 -3.82 17.00 21.98
C ALA A 337 -4.01 15.61 22.58
N MET A 338 -3.37 15.29 23.71
CA MET A 338 -3.36 13.94 24.30
C MET A 338 -4.75 13.30 24.48
N ASN A 339 -5.80 14.11 24.65
CA ASN A 339 -7.18 13.65 24.84
C ASN A 339 -8.06 13.80 23.59
N ALA A 340 -7.58 14.45 22.52
CA ALA A 340 -8.34 14.58 21.28
C ALA A 340 -8.51 13.21 20.62
N SER A 341 -9.59 13.04 19.87
CA SER A 341 -9.85 11.79 19.10
C SER A 341 -9.08 11.77 17.79
N SER A 342 -8.82 12.94 17.20
CA SER A 342 -7.91 13.09 16.07
C SER A 342 -7.52 14.57 15.93
N VAL A 343 -6.39 14.82 15.25
CA VAL A 343 -5.95 16.16 14.89
C VAL A 343 -5.68 16.19 13.39
N THR A 344 -6.30 17.12 12.67
CA THR A 344 -6.07 17.35 11.24
C THR A 344 -5.67 18.79 10.98
N ILE A 345 -4.62 18.98 10.20
CA ILE A 345 -4.11 20.29 9.81
C ILE A 345 -3.99 20.32 8.29
N ASN A 346 -4.70 21.24 7.68
CA ASN A 346 -4.72 21.43 6.24
C ASN A 346 -4.11 22.79 5.90
N VAL A 347 -3.11 22.82 5.03
CA VAL A 347 -2.49 24.04 4.52
C VAL A 347 -2.62 24.06 3.00
N LEU A 348 -3.33 25.05 2.46
CA LEU A 348 -3.60 25.16 1.02
C LEU A 348 -2.40 25.71 0.23
N GLY A 349 -1.51 26.46 0.89
CA GLY A 349 -0.24 26.92 0.33
C GLY A 349 0.94 26.12 0.85
N ASP A 350 2.09 26.78 0.94
CA ASP A 350 3.32 26.22 1.52
C ASP A 350 3.25 26.22 3.06
N LEU A 351 3.85 25.20 3.70
CA LEU A 351 4.13 25.18 5.14
C LEU A 351 5.63 25.29 5.37
N THR A 352 6.07 26.33 6.07
CA THR A 352 7.46 26.50 6.51
C THR A 352 7.55 26.40 8.03
N THR A 353 8.42 25.55 8.57
CA THR A 353 8.72 25.53 10.02
C THR A 353 10.05 26.22 10.27
N ASP A 354 10.09 27.21 11.14
CA ASP A 354 11.27 28.03 11.45
C ASP A 354 11.32 28.33 12.97
N GLY A 355 12.22 29.19 13.46
CA GLY A 355 12.25 29.60 14.86
C GLY A 355 12.43 28.43 15.85
N SER A 356 11.53 28.25 16.81
CA SER A 356 11.46 27.06 17.69
C SER A 356 10.69 25.86 17.08
N GLY A 357 10.10 26.06 15.90
CA GLY A 357 9.49 25.06 15.04
C GLY A 357 8.04 24.71 15.35
N PHE A 358 7.65 23.53 14.87
CA PHE A 358 6.33 22.93 14.96
C PHE A 358 6.43 21.67 15.83
N THR A 359 5.75 21.66 16.98
CA THR A 359 5.64 20.47 17.84
C THR A 359 4.19 20.01 17.97
N VAL A 360 3.96 18.71 17.87
CA VAL A 360 2.67 18.07 18.09
C VAL A 360 2.84 16.99 19.14
N ASN A 361 2.30 17.23 20.33
CA ASN A 361 2.00 16.18 21.31
C ASN A 361 0.60 15.66 20.97
N GLY A 362 0.54 14.68 20.09
CA GLY A 362 -0.66 14.21 19.41
C GLY A 362 -1.68 13.48 20.29
N PRO A 363 -2.81 13.09 19.69
CA PRO A 363 -3.83 12.27 20.36
C PRO A 363 -3.26 10.93 20.81
N SER A 364 -3.45 10.57 22.07
CA SER A 364 -2.93 9.30 22.60
C SER A 364 -3.59 8.08 21.92
N ALA A 365 -4.87 8.19 21.60
CA ALA A 365 -5.67 7.21 20.88
C ALA A 365 -6.44 7.89 19.74
N GLY A 366 -5.79 8.03 18.59
CA GLY A 366 -6.32 8.75 17.44
C GLY A 366 -5.26 9.12 16.41
N ASP A 367 -5.71 9.64 15.27
CA ASP A 367 -4.83 9.96 14.15
C ASP A 367 -4.33 11.40 14.22
N PHE A 368 -3.10 11.60 13.77
CA PHE A 368 -2.59 12.92 13.41
C PHE A 368 -2.42 13.02 11.89
N ASN A 369 -3.04 14.03 11.29
CA ASN A 369 -3.02 14.27 9.85
C ASN A 369 -2.46 15.67 9.57
N LEU A 370 -1.39 15.74 8.78
CA LEU A 370 -0.85 16.99 8.24
C LEU A 370 -0.91 16.93 6.72
N ASN A 371 -1.73 17.79 6.12
CA ASN A 371 -1.92 17.86 4.68
C ASN A 371 -1.47 19.24 4.16
N VAL A 372 -0.50 19.25 3.24
CA VAL A 372 0.08 20.47 2.66
C VAL A 372 -0.06 20.41 1.14
N LYS A 373 -0.80 21.34 0.56
CA LYS A 373 -1.00 21.43 -0.91
C LYS A 373 0.20 22.03 -1.64
N GLY A 374 0.94 22.92 -0.98
CA GLY A 374 2.20 23.44 -1.48
C GLY A 374 3.40 22.57 -1.06
N ASN A 375 4.52 23.23 -0.83
CA ASN A 375 5.74 22.63 -0.30
C ASN A 375 5.74 22.62 1.23
N LEU A 376 6.32 21.56 1.81
CA LEU A 376 6.65 21.50 3.23
C LEU A 376 8.16 21.74 3.41
N ASN A 377 8.53 22.90 3.97
CA ASN A 377 9.90 23.32 4.18
C ASN A 377 10.25 23.35 5.68
N ILE A 378 10.94 22.33 6.17
CA ILE A 378 11.29 22.18 7.58
C ILE A 378 12.70 22.77 7.82
N LYS A 379 12.76 24.07 8.12
CA LYS A 379 14.03 24.76 8.37
C LYS A 379 14.60 24.52 9.77
N ASN A 380 13.75 24.47 10.80
CA ASN A 380 14.23 24.25 12.18
C ASN A 380 13.65 23.04 12.93
N LYS A 381 12.34 22.83 13.01
CA LYS A 381 11.81 21.64 13.70
C LYS A 381 10.39 21.33 13.30
N LEU A 382 10.13 20.07 12.97
CA LEU A 382 8.84 19.40 12.98
C LEU A 382 8.97 18.16 13.87
N LYS A 383 8.34 18.19 15.04
CA LYS A 383 8.33 17.07 15.99
C LYS A 383 6.90 16.59 16.20
N ILE A 384 6.67 15.30 15.98
CA ILE A 384 5.38 14.65 16.24
C ILE A 384 5.62 13.54 17.25
N ASN A 385 4.92 13.57 18.39
CA ASN A 385 5.08 12.63 19.48
C ASN A 385 3.76 12.44 20.25
N GLY A 386 3.73 11.51 21.21
CA GLY A 386 2.60 11.35 22.14
C GLY A 386 1.40 10.58 21.60
N ILE A 387 1.49 10.03 20.38
CA ILE A 387 0.50 9.13 19.80
C ILE A 387 0.85 7.72 20.24
N THR A 388 -0.06 7.03 20.94
CA THR A 388 0.16 5.66 21.41
C THR A 388 -0.57 4.65 20.54
N SER A 389 -1.78 4.98 20.11
CA SER A 389 -2.55 4.22 19.14
C SER A 389 -3.18 5.13 18.10
N GLY A 390 -3.16 4.73 16.83
CA GLY A 390 -3.58 5.54 15.67
C GLY A 390 -2.43 5.89 14.73
N ASP A 391 -2.76 6.50 13.59
CA ASP A 391 -1.83 6.73 12.49
C ASP A 391 -1.25 8.16 12.50
N VAL A 392 -0.01 8.30 12.01
CA VAL A 392 0.60 9.58 11.65
C VAL A 392 0.62 9.69 10.13
N ASN A 393 -0.19 10.59 9.58
CA ASN A 393 -0.29 10.82 8.14
C ASN A 393 0.25 12.20 7.79
N ILE A 394 1.25 12.25 6.91
CA ILE A 394 1.82 13.49 6.38
C ILE A 394 1.74 13.43 4.87
N VAL A 395 0.93 14.30 4.26
CA VAL A 395 0.74 14.35 2.82
C VAL A 395 1.15 15.72 2.29
N VAL A 396 2.04 15.72 1.29
CA VAL A 396 2.59 16.91 0.65
C VAL A 396 2.42 16.79 -0.86
N ASP A 397 1.59 17.65 -1.47
CA ASP A 397 1.35 17.64 -2.92
C ASP A 397 2.53 18.28 -3.69
N GLY A 398 3.30 19.16 -3.05
CA GLY A 398 4.53 19.75 -3.56
C GLY A 398 5.79 18.98 -3.13
N ASN A 399 6.87 19.71 -2.84
CA ASN A 399 8.13 19.14 -2.35
C ASN A 399 8.19 19.13 -0.82
N LEU A 400 8.88 18.14 -0.26
CA LEU A 400 9.30 18.10 1.13
C LEU A 400 10.79 18.39 1.22
N THR A 401 11.16 19.51 1.85
CA THR A 401 12.56 19.82 2.15
C THR A 401 12.77 19.92 3.65
N TYR A 402 13.88 19.37 4.13
CA TYR A 402 14.26 19.44 5.53
C TYR A 402 15.78 19.48 5.67
N ALA A 403 16.26 19.92 6.82
CA ALA A 403 17.68 19.94 7.15
C ALA A 403 17.86 19.47 8.58
N ASN A 404 18.97 18.82 8.90
CA ASN A 404 19.36 18.35 10.24
C ASN A 404 18.35 17.37 10.85
N ASP A 405 18.50 17.04 12.14
CA ASP A 405 17.56 16.22 12.91
C ASP A 405 16.24 16.97 13.22
N ASN A 406 15.85 17.88 12.34
CA ASN A 406 14.74 18.80 12.53
C ASN A 406 13.40 18.11 12.31
N PHE A 407 13.36 16.98 11.61
CA PHE A 407 12.12 16.24 11.38
C PHE A 407 12.13 14.94 12.19
N THR A 408 11.36 14.90 13.28
CA THR A 408 11.28 13.74 14.18
C THR A 408 9.85 13.26 14.34
N ILE A 409 9.64 11.96 14.18
CA ILE A 409 8.36 11.30 14.44
C ILE A 409 8.60 10.19 15.45
N SER A 410 7.96 10.28 16.61
CA SER A 410 7.85 9.16 17.54
C SER A 410 6.75 8.24 17.05
N ARG A 411 7.10 6.99 16.74
CA ARG A 411 6.17 5.99 16.22
C ARG A 411 5.07 5.68 17.24
N PRO A 412 3.80 5.59 16.81
CA PRO A 412 2.72 5.06 17.63
C PRO A 412 3.00 3.61 18.04
N ALA A 413 2.71 3.20 19.27
CA ALA A 413 2.87 1.80 19.69
C ALA A 413 2.01 0.85 18.85
N ALA A 414 0.81 1.29 18.46
CA ALA A 414 -0.11 0.60 17.56
C ALA A 414 -0.64 1.56 16.48
N GLY A 415 -0.16 1.44 15.25
CA GLY A 415 -0.55 2.31 14.14
C GLY A 415 0.63 2.68 13.25
N ASN A 416 0.34 3.21 12.08
CA ASN A 416 1.28 3.41 11.00
C ASN A 416 1.83 4.83 10.97
N VAL A 417 3.02 5.00 10.39
CA VAL A 417 3.55 6.30 9.97
C VAL A 417 3.54 6.33 8.46
N ASN A 418 2.72 7.20 7.87
CA ASN A 418 2.57 7.36 6.43
C ASN A 418 3.08 8.74 6.00
N ILE A 419 4.13 8.78 5.18
CA ILE A 419 4.65 10.01 4.58
C ILE A 419 4.48 9.90 3.08
N LEU A 420 3.70 10.82 2.51
CA LEU A 420 3.42 10.89 1.10
C LEU A 420 3.87 12.23 0.54
N VAL A 421 4.74 12.20 -0.46
CA VAL A 421 5.24 13.39 -1.13
C VAL A 421 5.06 13.20 -2.61
N ASN A 422 4.21 13.99 -3.26
CA ASN A 422 4.00 13.88 -4.70
C ASN A 422 5.17 14.49 -5.51
N GLY A 423 5.86 15.48 -4.94
CA GLY A 423 7.07 16.07 -5.51
C GLY A 423 8.35 15.36 -5.07
N ASN A 424 9.43 16.15 -4.97
CA ASN A 424 10.73 15.70 -4.47
C ASN A 424 10.75 15.70 -2.94
N MET A 425 11.48 14.75 -2.36
CA MET A 425 11.83 14.74 -0.95
C MET A 425 13.35 14.90 -0.81
N ALA A 426 13.78 15.98 -0.17
CA ALA A 426 15.21 16.31 -0.06
C ALA A 426 15.62 16.67 1.37
N SER A 427 16.76 16.14 1.80
CA SER A 427 17.47 16.57 3.01
C SER A 427 18.88 17.02 2.71
N SER A 428 19.31 18.14 3.31
CA SER A 428 20.71 18.61 3.22
C SER A 428 21.65 17.93 4.23
N SER A 429 21.13 17.15 5.18
CA SER A 429 21.95 16.41 6.16
C SER A 429 21.23 15.12 6.58
N SER A 430 21.03 14.83 7.87
CA SER A 430 20.38 13.58 8.32
C SER A 430 19.01 13.42 7.66
N GLY A 431 18.67 12.20 7.21
CA GLY A 431 17.30 11.95 6.73
C GLY A 431 16.36 11.75 7.92
N ILE A 432 15.12 11.27 7.69
CA ILE A 432 14.07 11.28 8.74
C ILE A 432 14.37 10.25 9.84
N PRO A 433 14.67 10.65 11.10
CA PRO A 433 14.56 9.76 12.25
C PRO A 433 13.09 9.47 12.55
N ILE A 434 12.68 8.24 12.29
CA ILE A 434 11.38 7.69 12.70
C ILE A 434 11.68 6.65 13.78
N SER A 435 11.51 7.05 15.04
CA SER A 435 11.94 6.25 16.20
C SER A 435 10.80 5.80 17.10
N GLY A 436 10.90 4.61 17.66
CA GLY A 436 9.97 4.05 18.65
C GLY A 436 9.80 2.53 18.55
N THR A 437 9.51 1.90 19.69
CA THR A 437 9.18 0.47 19.78
C THR A 437 7.72 0.25 19.37
N SER A 438 7.50 0.08 18.06
CA SER A 438 6.17 -0.02 17.45
C SER A 438 6.07 -1.21 16.50
N THR A 439 4.90 -1.85 16.51
CA THR A 439 4.52 -2.94 15.58
C THR A 439 3.87 -2.44 14.29
N GLY A 440 3.47 -1.17 14.20
CA GLY A 440 2.83 -0.64 12.98
C GLY A 440 3.86 -0.28 11.91
N ASP A 441 3.43 -0.11 10.67
CA ASP A 441 4.33 0.05 9.54
C ASP A 441 4.82 1.49 9.35
N VAL A 442 5.99 1.65 8.74
CA VAL A 442 6.50 2.93 8.26
C VAL A 442 6.45 2.92 6.75
N ASN A 443 5.63 3.79 6.16
CA ASN A 443 5.45 3.88 4.73
C ASN A 443 5.87 5.27 4.24
N VAL A 444 6.84 5.31 3.33
CA VAL A 444 7.35 6.53 2.70
C VAL A 444 7.18 6.42 1.20
N PHE A 445 6.37 7.29 0.61
CA PHE A 445 6.13 7.32 -0.82
C PHE A 445 6.54 8.68 -1.39
N VAL A 446 7.43 8.66 -2.39
CA VAL A 446 7.95 9.85 -3.05
C VAL A 446 7.66 9.76 -4.54
N GLY A 447 6.89 10.72 -5.06
CA GLY A 447 6.40 10.73 -6.43
C GLY A 447 7.45 11.17 -7.46
N LYS A 448 8.57 11.71 -6.99
CA LYS A 448 9.76 12.04 -7.79
C LYS A 448 11.03 11.55 -7.07
N THR A 449 12.03 12.41 -6.92
CA THR A 449 13.35 12.06 -6.38
C THR A 449 13.35 12.10 -4.86
N LEU A 450 13.98 11.09 -4.24
CA LEU A 450 14.37 11.10 -2.84
C LEU A 450 15.88 11.33 -2.74
N SER A 451 16.32 12.39 -2.06
CA SER A 451 17.74 12.68 -1.87
C SER A 451 18.06 13.06 -0.43
N THR A 452 19.09 12.46 0.16
CA THR A 452 19.50 12.74 1.54
C THR A 452 21.00 13.02 1.67
N GLY A 453 21.36 14.18 2.24
CA GLY A 453 22.76 14.60 2.42
C GLY A 453 23.51 13.94 3.60
N GLY A 454 22.89 13.01 4.32
CA GLY A 454 23.32 12.49 5.63
C GLY A 454 22.90 11.04 5.85
N ALA A 455 22.53 10.68 7.08
CA ALA A 455 22.20 9.31 7.50
C ALA A 455 20.95 8.66 6.84
N GLY A 456 20.42 9.27 5.78
CA GLY A 456 19.22 8.79 5.09
C GLY A 456 18.06 8.62 6.07
N ILE A 457 17.11 7.76 5.71
CA ILE A 457 16.00 7.41 6.60
C ILE A 457 16.52 6.48 7.70
N LYS A 458 16.23 6.80 8.96
CA LYS A 458 16.60 5.96 10.10
C LYS A 458 15.34 5.44 10.79
N THR A 459 15.16 4.12 10.78
CA THR A 459 14.13 3.42 11.56
C THR A 459 14.79 2.53 12.61
N ASP A 460 14.23 2.46 13.81
CA ASP A 460 14.75 1.69 14.95
C ASP A 460 13.83 0.53 15.39
N SER A 461 12.90 0.09 14.53
CA SER A 461 11.90 -0.90 14.93
C SER A 461 12.43 -2.32 14.80
N THR A 462 12.03 -3.16 15.75
CA THR A 462 12.23 -4.61 15.72
C THR A 462 10.96 -5.37 15.30
N THR A 463 9.83 -4.70 15.04
CA THR A 463 8.52 -5.39 14.93
C THR A 463 7.60 -4.95 13.78
N GLY A 464 7.73 -3.73 13.24
CA GLY A 464 6.92 -3.27 12.10
C GLY A 464 7.68 -3.30 10.77
N ASN A 465 6.96 -3.28 9.64
CA ASN A 465 7.56 -3.22 8.31
C ASN A 465 8.01 -1.79 7.97
N VAL A 466 9.00 -1.67 7.09
CA VAL A 466 9.43 -0.39 6.52
C VAL A 466 9.32 -0.46 5.01
N ASN A 467 8.45 0.36 4.44
CA ASN A 467 8.19 0.41 3.00
C ASN A 467 8.61 1.79 2.47
N ILE A 468 9.54 1.81 1.53
CA ILE A 468 9.98 3.02 0.84
C ILE A 468 9.73 2.82 -0.64
N PHE A 469 8.92 3.70 -1.23
CA PHE A 469 8.66 3.74 -2.66
C PHE A 469 9.10 5.09 -3.23
N VAL A 470 9.90 5.06 -4.29
CA VAL A 470 10.38 6.26 -4.97
C VAL A 470 10.13 6.10 -6.47
N ASN A 471 9.38 7.01 -7.07
CA ASN A 471 9.00 6.90 -8.49
C ASN A 471 10.07 7.45 -9.48
N SER A 472 11.24 7.82 -8.96
CA SER A 472 12.39 8.31 -9.73
C SER A 472 13.67 7.93 -8.96
N ASP A 473 14.71 8.77 -9.00
CA ASP A 473 15.99 8.45 -8.36
C ASP A 473 15.92 8.49 -6.82
N PHE A 474 16.63 7.56 -6.17
CA PHE A 474 16.90 7.57 -4.73
C PHE A 474 18.40 7.69 -4.48
N SER A 475 18.83 8.79 -3.88
CA SER A 475 20.23 9.05 -3.54
C SER A 475 20.46 9.35 -2.06
N SER A 476 21.59 8.91 -1.52
CA SER A 476 22.10 9.31 -0.21
C SER A 476 23.60 9.58 -0.31
N SER A 477 24.04 10.82 -0.06
CA SER A 477 25.46 11.22 -0.18
C SER A 477 26.22 11.24 1.16
N GLY A 478 25.54 11.03 2.29
CA GLY A 478 26.13 11.10 3.64
C GLY A 478 26.42 9.74 4.26
N THR A 479 26.10 9.53 5.55
CA THR A 479 26.34 8.27 6.27
C THR A 479 25.46 7.09 5.83
N GLY A 480 24.73 7.21 4.71
CA GLY A 480 24.02 6.13 4.03
C GLY A 480 22.56 6.02 4.44
N LEU A 481 22.07 4.81 4.68
CA LEU A 481 20.67 4.51 5.02
C LEU A 481 20.67 3.42 6.11
N VAL A 482 19.92 3.60 7.20
CA VAL A 482 19.86 2.60 8.29
C VAL A 482 18.42 2.20 8.56
N LEU A 483 18.04 1.03 8.07
CA LEU A 483 16.71 0.47 8.27
C LEU A 483 16.78 -0.75 9.18
N THR A 484 15.95 -0.71 10.22
CA THR A 484 15.63 -1.86 11.07
C THR A 484 14.11 -2.04 11.08
N GLY A 485 13.66 -3.29 11.04
CA GLY A 485 12.25 -3.66 11.00
C GLY A 485 12.05 -5.17 10.99
N ALA A 486 10.80 -5.62 11.00
CA ALA A 486 10.46 -7.02 10.71
C ALA A 486 10.72 -7.35 9.23
N SER A 487 10.33 -6.43 8.34
CA SER A 487 10.71 -6.42 6.93
C SER A 487 11.08 -5.01 6.48
N ALA A 488 11.88 -4.89 5.42
CA ALA A 488 12.27 -3.61 4.86
C ALA A 488 12.26 -3.69 3.32
N LYS A 489 11.30 -3.02 2.69
CA LYS A 489 11.13 -2.99 1.23
C LYS A 489 11.46 -1.61 0.70
N ILE A 490 12.38 -1.53 -0.24
CA ILE A 490 12.74 -0.32 -0.97
C ILE A 490 12.48 -0.59 -2.44
N VAL A 491 11.53 0.13 -3.03
CA VAL A 491 11.17 0.03 -4.45
C VAL A 491 11.45 1.36 -5.12
N VAL A 492 12.28 1.36 -6.15
CA VAL A 492 12.72 2.58 -6.83
C VAL A 492 12.53 2.43 -8.33
N ASN A 493 11.71 3.27 -8.93
CA ASN A 493 11.53 3.38 -10.39
C ASN A 493 12.52 4.43 -10.94
N GLY A 494 13.81 4.16 -10.76
CA GLY A 494 14.89 5.11 -10.99
C GLY A 494 16.22 4.58 -10.47
N ASN A 495 17.27 5.39 -10.57
CA ASN A 495 18.58 4.97 -10.08
C ASN A 495 18.64 5.01 -8.55
N ILE A 496 19.34 4.03 -7.97
CA ILE A 496 19.77 4.07 -6.57
C ILE A 496 21.25 4.47 -6.53
N SER A 497 21.60 5.43 -5.69
CA SER A 497 22.99 5.81 -5.45
C SER A 497 23.24 6.12 -3.98
N PHE A 498 23.92 5.21 -3.28
CA PHE A 498 24.30 5.37 -1.89
C PHE A 498 25.81 5.58 -1.77
N GLY A 499 26.17 6.82 -1.48
CA GLY A 499 27.54 7.25 -1.17
C GLY A 499 28.01 6.81 0.21
N GLY A 500 27.12 6.43 1.13
CA GLY A 500 27.43 6.10 2.52
C GLY A 500 27.29 4.63 2.91
N THR A 501 27.39 4.37 4.21
CA THR A 501 27.13 3.05 4.80
C THR A 501 25.63 2.77 4.84
N THR A 502 25.17 1.85 4.01
CA THR A 502 23.79 1.37 3.99
C THR A 502 23.69 0.08 4.80
N SER A 503 22.80 0.05 5.79
CA SER A 503 22.53 -1.11 6.62
C SER A 503 21.03 -1.34 6.68
N ILE A 504 20.58 -2.45 6.12
CA ILE A 504 19.20 -2.90 6.13
C ILE A 504 19.19 -4.26 6.82
N THR A 505 18.84 -4.25 8.10
CA THR A 505 18.85 -5.42 8.98
C THR A 505 17.42 -5.72 9.42
N ALA A 506 16.62 -6.19 8.46
CA ALA A 506 15.28 -6.71 8.69
C ALA A 506 15.22 -8.15 8.15
N ASP A 507 14.41 -9.02 8.73
CA ASP A 507 14.40 -10.47 8.42
C ASP A 507 13.96 -10.76 6.98
N ASN A 508 13.18 -9.87 6.38
CA ASN A 508 12.80 -9.94 4.97
C ASN A 508 13.06 -8.59 4.28
N SER A 509 14.31 -8.36 3.89
CA SER A 509 14.69 -7.11 3.22
C SER A 509 14.66 -7.26 1.69
N LEU A 510 14.17 -6.25 0.98
CA LEU A 510 14.17 -6.18 -0.48
C LEU A 510 14.60 -4.79 -0.93
N ILE A 511 15.63 -4.71 -1.77
CA ILE A 511 15.89 -3.54 -2.62
C ILE A 511 15.50 -3.93 -4.04
N TYR A 512 14.52 -3.24 -4.61
CA TYR A 512 14.03 -3.49 -5.96
C TYR A 512 14.12 -2.23 -6.82
N VAL A 513 14.98 -2.26 -7.83
CA VAL A 513 15.08 -1.24 -8.86
C VAL A 513 14.27 -1.66 -10.08
N VAL A 514 13.24 -0.87 -10.36
CA VAL A 514 12.25 -1.08 -11.41
C VAL A 514 12.55 -0.17 -12.59
N GLY A 515 12.15 -0.59 -13.79
CA GLY A 515 12.30 0.18 -15.02
C GLY A 515 13.56 -0.15 -15.80
N GLU A 516 13.66 0.35 -17.03
CA GLU A 516 14.75 0.04 -17.95
C GLU A 516 15.97 0.92 -17.70
N ASN A 517 17.18 0.33 -17.72
CA ASN A 517 18.46 1.04 -17.63
C ASN A 517 18.71 1.81 -16.32
N HIS A 518 17.97 1.49 -15.26
CA HIS A 518 18.20 2.05 -13.94
C HIS A 518 19.23 1.25 -13.15
N ASN A 519 20.22 1.93 -12.59
CA ASN A 519 21.33 1.29 -11.90
C ASN A 519 21.20 1.43 -10.38
N ALA A 520 21.76 0.46 -9.65
CA ALA A 520 21.99 0.57 -8.21
C ALA A 520 23.49 0.70 -7.96
N THR A 521 23.93 1.77 -7.31
CA THR A 521 25.33 2.01 -6.98
C THR A 521 25.51 2.17 -5.48
N PHE A 522 26.42 1.37 -4.93
CA PHE A 522 26.81 1.38 -3.52
C PHE A 522 28.30 1.68 -3.42
N GLU A 523 28.64 2.91 -3.04
CA GLU A 523 30.02 3.41 -3.03
C GLU A 523 30.82 2.89 -1.83
N ASN A 524 30.15 2.69 -0.70
CA ASN A 524 30.76 2.31 0.57
C ASN A 524 30.24 0.95 1.04
N THR A 525 29.78 0.86 2.30
CA THR A 525 29.35 -0.42 2.87
C THR A 525 27.87 -0.68 2.61
N LEU A 526 27.50 -1.84 2.08
CA LEU A 526 26.12 -2.33 2.07
C LEU A 526 26.02 -3.56 2.97
N THR A 527 25.15 -3.52 3.98
CA THR A 527 24.72 -4.72 4.72
C THR A 527 23.23 -4.91 4.47
N LEU A 528 22.84 -6.05 3.91
CA LEU A 528 21.46 -6.35 3.53
C LEU A 528 21.06 -7.75 3.99
N TYR A 529 19.96 -7.84 4.73
CA TYR A 529 19.40 -9.10 5.21
C TYR A 529 18.22 -9.52 4.31
N GLY A 530 18.53 -9.90 3.07
CA GLY A 530 17.54 -10.19 2.04
C GLY A 530 18.07 -9.97 0.63
N SER A 531 17.22 -9.59 -0.32
CA SER A 531 17.55 -9.60 -1.75
C SER A 531 17.75 -8.21 -2.36
N LEU A 532 18.74 -8.11 -3.26
CA LEU A 532 18.96 -6.95 -4.14
C LEU A 532 18.57 -7.32 -5.57
N ILE A 533 17.55 -6.67 -6.11
CA ILE A 533 17.00 -6.94 -7.44
C ILE A 533 17.09 -5.68 -8.29
N VAL A 534 17.86 -5.73 -9.38
CA VAL A 534 18.02 -4.65 -10.36
C VAL A 534 17.61 -5.20 -11.73
N ALA A 535 16.31 -5.13 -12.04
CA ALA A 535 15.71 -6.00 -13.06
C ALA A 535 16.29 -5.82 -14.47
N ASN A 536 16.51 -4.58 -14.90
CA ASN A 536 16.94 -4.23 -16.26
C ASN A 536 18.14 -3.27 -16.27
N GLY A 537 18.99 -3.36 -15.25
CA GLY A 537 20.09 -2.44 -15.06
C GLY A 537 21.29 -3.08 -14.38
N SER A 538 22.26 -2.24 -14.00
CA SER A 538 23.50 -2.70 -13.38
C SER A 538 23.51 -2.47 -11.88
N ALA A 539 24.04 -3.44 -11.14
CA ALA A 539 24.40 -3.29 -9.74
C ALA A 539 25.91 -3.02 -9.65
N ASN A 540 26.30 -1.88 -9.08
CA ASN A 540 27.68 -1.46 -8.88
C ASN A 540 28.01 -1.49 -7.39
N ILE A 541 28.93 -2.36 -7.00
CA ILE A 541 29.43 -2.52 -5.64
C ILE A 541 30.89 -2.08 -5.65
N ASN A 542 31.16 -0.92 -5.07
CA ASN A 542 32.51 -0.32 -5.16
C ASN A 542 33.39 -0.62 -3.95
N ASN A 543 32.81 -1.00 -2.81
CA ASN A 543 33.55 -1.31 -1.58
C ASN A 543 32.97 -2.57 -0.92
N THR A 544 32.67 -2.56 0.38
CA THR A 544 32.31 -3.76 1.14
C THR A 544 30.80 -4.01 1.12
N THR A 545 30.35 -5.11 0.51
CA THR A 545 28.96 -5.54 0.54
C THR A 545 28.81 -6.89 1.22
N ASN A 546 27.93 -6.97 2.20
CA ASN A 546 27.53 -8.17 2.91
C ASN A 546 26.03 -8.40 2.69
N ILE A 547 25.69 -9.42 1.94
CA ILE A 547 24.31 -9.86 1.75
C ILE A 547 24.12 -11.18 2.47
N ARG A 548 23.09 -11.24 3.32
CA ARG A 548 22.72 -12.44 4.06
C ARG A 548 21.26 -12.71 3.82
N ILE A 549 20.93 -13.86 3.25
CA ILE A 549 19.57 -14.35 3.33
C ILE A 549 19.47 -15.07 4.67
N PRO A 550 18.61 -14.62 5.61
CA PRO A 550 18.46 -15.32 6.87
C PRO A 550 18.06 -16.76 6.58
N ASP A 551 18.80 -17.70 7.17
CA ASP A 551 18.37 -19.09 7.20
C ASP A 551 16.95 -19.12 7.75
N SER A 552 16.01 -19.69 6.99
CA SER A 552 14.67 -19.99 7.51
C SER A 552 14.88 -20.91 8.71
N THR A 553 14.96 -20.32 9.91
CA THR A 553 15.38 -21.01 11.11
C THR A 553 14.28 -22.00 11.47
N GLY A 554 14.49 -23.28 11.15
CA GLY A 554 13.73 -24.40 11.72
C GLY A 554 12.93 -25.29 10.77
N GLY A 555 12.96 -25.08 9.45
CA GLY A 555 12.36 -25.99 8.48
C GLY A 555 13.42 -26.67 7.62
N SER A 556 13.66 -27.96 7.83
CA SER A 556 14.50 -28.77 6.94
C SER A 556 14.06 -28.61 5.49
N GLY A 557 14.93 -28.08 4.62
CA GLY A 557 14.86 -28.24 3.16
C GLY A 557 13.50 -27.90 2.54
N GLY A 558 13.12 -26.63 2.60
CA GLY A 558 12.06 -26.08 1.76
C GLY A 558 12.62 -24.89 1.02
N SER A 559 12.94 -25.07 -0.27
CA SER A 559 12.84 -23.98 -1.25
C SER A 559 11.62 -23.14 -0.89
N SER A 560 11.78 -21.82 -0.77
CA SER A 560 10.64 -20.91 -0.73
C SER A 560 9.69 -21.36 -1.84
N SER A 561 8.58 -22.00 -1.47
CA SER A 561 7.60 -22.46 -2.42
C SER A 561 7.12 -21.19 -3.11
N GLY A 562 7.52 -21.01 -4.37
CA GLY A 562 6.93 -19.98 -5.21
C GLY A 562 5.44 -20.26 -5.20
N THR A 563 4.70 -19.45 -4.44
CA THR A 563 3.25 -19.42 -4.54
C THR A 563 2.99 -18.95 -5.96
N GLY A 564 2.62 -19.88 -6.85
CA GLY A 564 2.30 -19.53 -8.21
C GLY A 564 1.21 -18.46 -8.19
N THR A 565 1.49 -17.30 -8.77
CA THR A 565 0.51 -16.22 -8.88
C THR A 565 -0.44 -16.55 -10.01
N ILE A 566 -1.72 -16.80 -9.71
CA ILE A 566 -2.77 -16.95 -10.73
C ILE A 566 -3.33 -15.56 -11.05
N GLU A 567 -2.93 -14.98 -12.18
CA GLU A 567 -3.55 -13.76 -12.70
C GLU A 567 -4.88 -14.08 -13.39
N PHE A 568 -6.00 -13.66 -12.78
CA PHE A 568 -7.33 -13.80 -13.38
C PHE A 568 -7.58 -12.68 -14.40
N SER A 569 -7.67 -13.01 -15.69
CA SER A 569 -8.11 -12.07 -16.73
C SER A 569 -9.44 -12.52 -17.36
N ASN A 570 -10.34 -11.55 -17.56
CA ASN A 570 -11.67 -11.67 -18.19
C ASN A 570 -12.68 -12.61 -17.51
N TRP A 571 -13.56 -12.03 -16.68
CA TRP A 571 -14.86 -12.61 -16.40
C TRP A 571 -15.81 -12.29 -17.57
N SER A 572 -16.06 -13.26 -18.44
CA SER A 572 -17.23 -13.23 -19.32
C SER A 572 -18.25 -14.25 -18.83
N SER A 573 -19.35 -13.79 -18.25
CA SER A 573 -20.54 -14.58 -17.93
C SER A 573 -21.37 -14.90 -19.16
#